data_AF-A0A200QR29-F1
#
_entry.id   AF-A0A200QR29-F1
#
_cell.length_a   1.000
_cell.length_b   1.000
_cell.length_c   1.000
_cell.angle_alpha   90.00
_cell.angle_beta   90.00
_cell.angle_gamma   90.00
#
_symmetry.space_group_name_H-M   'P 1'
#
loop_
_entity.id
_entity.type
_entity.pdbx_description
1 polymer ?
#
loop_
_entity_poly.entity_id
_entity_poly.type
_entity_poly.pdbx_seq_one_letter_code
_entity_poly.pdbx_strand_id
1 'polypeptide(L)'
;MLNNPTPHLRGSTVPRLICFSIPHHGLVDDPINICNPITREYVILPSFNIEEEYKVYRKKNRSYRLQGRIVSGFGYHPSTKEYKVVRIYFDGNQFFGRVQVYTIGGGSGWRDKGEIPYSFPYYYSESPPQGILANGSLHWVDNEERIVAFDLAKE
;
A
#
# COMPACT_ATOMS: atom_id res chain seq x y z
N MET A 1 -53.62 6.57 -18.27
CA MET A 1 -52.34 6.25 -18.94
C MET A 1 -51.36 7.38 -18.67
N LEU A 2 -50.42 7.18 -17.75
CA LEU A 2 -49.21 8.00 -17.62
C LEU A 2 -48.09 7.02 -17.30
N ASN A 3 -47.18 6.85 -18.25
CA ASN A 3 -46.02 5.99 -18.15
C ASN A 3 -45.03 6.60 -17.16
N ASN A 4 -44.72 5.87 -16.09
CA ASN A 4 -43.53 6.14 -15.30
C ASN A 4 -42.31 5.56 -16.05
N PRO A 5 -41.29 6.35 -16.40
CA PRO A 5 -40.01 5.77 -16.75
C PRO A 5 -39.34 5.28 -15.46
N THR A 6 -39.17 3.97 -15.34
CA THR A 6 -38.28 3.35 -14.36
C THR A 6 -36.84 3.81 -14.58
N PRO A 7 -36.15 4.39 -13.59
CA PRO A 7 -34.72 4.60 -13.69
C PRO A 7 -34.02 3.26 -13.44
N HIS A 8 -33.56 2.63 -14.53
CA HIS A 8 -32.63 1.50 -14.44
C HIS A 8 -31.23 2.01 -14.08
N LEU A 9 -31.00 2.26 -12.78
CA LEU A 9 -29.66 2.41 -12.24
C LEU A 9 -28.99 1.03 -12.15
N ARG A 10 -28.38 0.57 -13.25
CA ARG A 10 -27.36 -0.48 -13.19
C ARG A 10 -26.02 0.14 -12.80
N GLY A 11 -25.92 0.60 -11.56
CA GLY A 11 -24.64 0.94 -10.96
C GLY A 11 -24.04 -0.33 -10.35
N SER A 12 -23.00 -0.89 -10.96
CA SER A 12 -22.08 -1.75 -10.19
C SER A 12 -21.36 -0.83 -9.21
N THR A 13 -21.93 -0.63 -8.02
CA THR A 13 -21.29 0.15 -6.97
C THR A 13 -20.20 -0.70 -6.35
N VAL A 14 -19.01 -0.67 -6.95
CA VAL A 14 -17.80 -1.08 -6.24
C VAL A 14 -17.72 -0.20 -4.99
N PRO A 15 -17.67 -0.79 -3.77
CA PRO A 15 -17.60 0.00 -2.54
C PRO A 15 -16.40 0.93 -2.61
N ARG A 16 -16.58 2.25 -2.53
CA ARG A 16 -15.45 3.18 -2.57
C ARG A 16 -14.73 3.13 -1.23
N LEU A 17 -13.57 2.47 -1.21
CA LEU A 17 -12.71 2.41 -0.04
C LEU A 17 -11.59 3.45 -0.14
N ILE A 18 -11.11 3.92 1.01
CA ILE A 18 -9.95 4.80 1.14
C ILE A 18 -8.95 4.11 2.07
N CYS A 19 -7.66 4.24 1.77
CA CYS A 19 -6.59 3.76 2.62
C CYS A 19 -5.83 4.96 3.20
N PHE A 20 -5.62 4.96 4.51
CA PHE A 20 -4.82 5.94 5.23
C PHE A 20 -3.63 5.26 5.88
N SER A 21 -2.50 5.95 5.82
CA SER A 21 -1.33 5.58 6.60
C SER A 21 -1.46 6.09 8.03
N ILE A 22 -1.07 5.24 8.98
CA ILE A 22 -0.92 5.63 10.38
C ILE A 22 0.58 5.79 10.65
N PRO A 23 1.03 6.94 11.21
CA PRO A 23 2.40 7.09 11.64
C PRO A 23 2.75 6.04 12.69
N HIS A 24 3.73 5.20 12.40
CA HIS A 24 4.24 4.18 13.30
C HIS A 24 5.67 4.56 13.71
N HIS A 25 6.01 4.38 14.99
CA HIS A 25 7.29 4.70 15.64
C HIS A 25 8.45 5.06 14.71
N GLY A 26 8.66 6.37 14.49
CA GLY A 26 9.75 6.92 13.67
C GLY A 26 9.52 6.75 12.17
N LEU A 27 9.26 7.85 11.45
CA LEU A 27 9.35 8.05 9.99
C LEU A 27 8.67 7.03 9.06
N VAL A 28 7.92 6.05 9.59
CA VAL A 28 7.25 5.00 8.84
C VAL A 28 5.74 5.24 8.86
N ASP A 29 5.19 5.60 7.70
CA ASP A 29 3.75 5.75 7.48
C ASP A 29 3.19 4.43 6.93
N ASP A 30 2.61 3.60 7.82
CA ASP A 30 2.14 2.25 7.48
C ASP A 30 0.68 2.28 6.97
N PRO A 31 0.39 1.83 5.72
CA PRO A 31 -0.93 1.93 5.07
C PRO A 31 -1.93 0.88 5.57
N ILE A 32 -2.29 0.94 6.86
CA ILE A 32 -3.06 -0.13 7.51
C ILE A 32 -4.51 0.23 7.80
N ASN A 33 -4.91 1.50 7.70
CA ASN A 33 -6.29 1.88 7.97
C ASN A 33 -7.07 1.95 6.66
N ILE A 34 -8.10 1.14 6.52
CA ILE A 34 -8.99 1.16 5.35
C ILE A 34 -10.37 1.52 5.83
N CYS A 35 -10.99 2.53 5.20
CA CYS A 35 -12.33 2.94 5.54
C CYS A 35 -13.25 2.95 4.31
N ASN A 36 -14.52 2.70 4.56
CA ASN A 36 -15.60 3.13 3.69
C ASN A 36 -16.17 4.44 4.25
N PRO A 37 -15.96 5.60 3.61
CA PRO A 37 -16.41 6.89 4.15
C PRO A 37 -17.95 7.02 4.17
N ILE A 38 -18.67 6.19 3.39
CA ILE A 38 -20.14 6.20 3.33
C ILE A 38 -20.73 5.38 4.48
N THR A 39 -20.27 4.15 4.66
CA THR A 39 -20.79 3.26 5.72
C THR A 39 -20.13 3.50 7.07
N ARG A 40 -18.97 4.19 7.09
CA ARG A 40 -18.10 4.40 8.25
C ARG A 40 -17.51 3.11 8.82
N GLU A 41 -17.63 2.00 8.08
CA GLU A 41 -16.94 0.77 8.41
C GLU A 41 -15.45 0.96 8.14
N TYR A 42 -14.63 0.38 9.01
CA TYR A 42 -13.19 0.41 8.88
C TYR A 42 -12.58 -0.96 9.15
N VAL A 43 -11.44 -1.21 8.54
CA VAL A 43 -10.61 -2.39 8.76
C VAL A 43 -9.20 -1.89 9.06
N ILE A 44 -8.60 -2.44 10.12
CA ILE A 44 -7.20 -2.20 10.46
C ILE A 44 -6.42 -3.45 10.05
N LEU A 45 -5.48 -3.28 9.13
CA LEU A 45 -4.58 -4.35 8.71
C LEU A 45 -3.51 -4.61 9.78
N PRO A 46 -2.88 -5.80 9.79
CA PRO A 46 -1.73 -6.06 10.64
C PRO A 46 -0.63 -5.02 10.39
N SER A 47 -0.14 -4.37 11.44
CA SER A 47 0.93 -3.39 11.34
C SER A 47 2.25 -4.02 10.92
N PHE A 48 3.13 -3.21 10.33
CA PHE A 48 4.50 -3.58 10.04
C PHE A 48 5.27 -3.76 11.34
N ASN A 49 5.74 -4.97 11.61
CA ASN A 49 6.49 -5.26 12.83
C ASN A 49 7.96 -4.83 12.68
N ILE A 50 8.16 -3.55 12.94
CA ILE A 50 9.47 -2.90 12.93
C ILE A 50 10.47 -3.62 13.87
N GLU A 51 10.03 -4.11 15.04
CA GLU A 51 10.93 -4.75 16.01
C GLU A 51 11.42 -6.12 15.56
N GLU A 52 10.55 -6.93 14.96
CA GLU A 52 10.94 -8.24 14.40
C GLU A 52 11.96 -8.05 13.28
N GLU A 53 11.73 -7.09 12.40
CA GLU A 53 12.71 -6.70 11.38
C GLU A 53 14.04 -6.28 12.04
N TYR A 54 14.01 -5.37 13.02
CA TYR A 54 15.24 -4.97 13.70
C TYR A 54 15.94 -6.11 14.45
N LYS A 55 15.23 -7.09 15.01
CA LYS A 55 15.84 -8.25 15.70
C LYS A 55 16.66 -9.12 14.74
N VAL A 56 16.20 -9.30 13.50
CA VAL A 56 16.93 -10.04 12.47
C VAL A 56 18.24 -9.33 12.12
N TYR A 57 18.23 -8.00 12.01
CA TYR A 57 19.39 -7.22 11.57
C TYR A 57 20.32 -6.74 12.68
N ARG A 58 19.86 -6.53 13.92
CA ARG A 58 20.69 -6.20 15.09
C ARG A 58 21.69 -7.30 15.42
N LYS A 59 21.40 -8.56 15.06
CA LYS A 59 22.39 -9.65 15.12
C LYS A 59 23.58 -9.44 14.16
N LYS A 60 23.42 -8.61 13.11
CA LYS A 60 24.44 -8.39 12.07
C LYS A 60 25.28 -7.12 12.24
N ASN A 61 24.80 -6.04 12.87
CA ASN A 61 25.61 -4.82 13.13
C ASN A 61 25.03 -3.94 14.26
N ARG A 62 25.89 -3.26 15.02
CA ARG A 62 25.57 -2.56 16.30
C ARG A 62 25.15 -1.08 16.19
N SER A 63 25.15 -0.45 15.02
CA SER A 63 24.97 1.01 14.86
C SER A 63 23.79 1.46 13.99
N TYR A 64 22.75 0.63 13.82
CA TYR A 64 21.59 1.04 13.02
C TYR A 64 20.76 2.11 13.74
N ARG A 65 20.69 3.29 13.14
CA ARG A 65 19.66 4.28 13.47
C ARG A 65 18.33 3.83 12.85
N LEU A 66 17.24 4.08 13.56
CA LEU A 66 15.86 3.77 13.15
C LEU A 66 15.46 4.63 11.94
N GLN A 67 15.93 4.29 10.73
CA GLN A 67 15.72 5.08 9.50
C GLN A 67 15.01 4.26 8.41
N GLY A 68 14.11 3.36 8.80
CA GLY A 68 13.23 2.70 7.85
C GLY A 68 12.20 3.67 7.27
N ARG A 69 11.71 3.39 6.05
CA ARG A 69 10.59 4.11 5.44
C ARG A 69 9.67 3.14 4.69
N ILE A 70 8.41 3.50 4.54
CA ILE A 70 7.43 2.75 3.74
C ILE A 70 6.89 3.65 2.64
N VAL A 71 6.93 3.15 1.40
CA VAL A 71 6.15 3.67 0.27
C VAL A 71 4.97 2.75 0.08
N SER A 72 3.81 3.28 -0.28
CA SER A 72 2.61 2.45 -0.39
C SER A 72 1.72 2.85 -1.55
N GLY A 73 0.76 1.99 -1.86
CA GLY A 73 -0.32 2.27 -2.80
C GLY A 73 -1.52 1.37 -2.53
N PHE A 74 -2.69 1.83 -2.93
CA PHE A 74 -3.95 1.14 -2.68
C PHE A 74 -4.83 1.19 -3.92
N GLY A 75 -5.50 0.08 -4.24
CA GLY A 75 -6.34 0.05 -5.43
C GLY A 75 -7.29 -1.14 -5.53
N TYR A 76 -8.29 -0.96 -6.38
CA TYR A 76 -9.21 -2.00 -6.82
C TYR A 76 -8.82 -2.50 -8.20
N HIS A 77 -8.74 -3.82 -8.38
CA HIS A 77 -8.55 -4.41 -9.70
C HIS A 77 -9.87 -5.00 -10.24
N PRO A 78 -10.45 -4.48 -11.33
CA PRO A 78 -11.80 -4.85 -11.77
C PRO A 78 -11.93 -6.30 -12.23
N SER A 79 -10.89 -6.90 -12.80
CA SER A 79 -10.94 -8.29 -13.29
C SER A 79 -10.89 -9.32 -12.16
N THR A 80 -10.12 -9.05 -11.10
CA THR A 80 -10.04 -9.94 -9.93
C THR A 80 -11.12 -9.61 -8.91
N LYS A 81 -11.70 -8.40 -8.99
CA LYS A 81 -12.69 -7.83 -8.07
C LYS A 81 -12.17 -7.69 -6.64
N GLU A 82 -10.87 -7.45 -6.52
CA GLU A 82 -10.18 -7.39 -5.24
C GLU A 82 -9.65 -5.98 -4.97
N TYR A 83 -9.72 -5.59 -3.72
CA TYR A 83 -8.95 -4.48 -3.18
C TYR A 83 -7.61 -4.99 -2.67
N LYS A 84 -6.53 -4.28 -3.03
CA LYS A 84 -5.18 -4.60 -2.60
C LYS A 84 -4.47 -3.38 -2.05
N VAL A 85 -3.71 -3.59 -0.99
CA VAL A 85 -2.72 -2.65 -0.48
C VAL A 85 -1.34 -3.19 -0.83
N VAL A 86 -0.50 -2.35 -1.41
CA VAL A 86 0.92 -2.63 -1.64
C VAL A 86 1.71 -1.72 -0.72
N ARG A 87 2.67 -2.30 0.02
CA ARG A 87 3.66 -1.53 0.76
C ARG A 87 5.06 -2.00 0.39
N ILE A 88 5.98 -1.05 0.34
CA ILE A 88 7.38 -1.24 -0.01
C ILE A 88 8.21 -0.69 1.13
N TYR A 89 8.83 -1.57 1.89
CA TYR A 89 9.68 -1.21 3.01
C TYR A 89 11.13 -1.04 2.55
N PHE A 90 11.73 0.08 2.91
CA PHE A 90 13.16 0.34 2.75
C PHE A 90 13.79 0.47 4.12
N ASP A 91 14.82 -0.33 4.37
CA ASP A 91 15.73 -0.09 5.49
C ASP A 91 16.65 1.07 5.11
N GLY A 92 16.95 1.97 6.07
CA GLY A 92 17.73 3.19 5.83
C GLY A 92 19.16 2.96 5.32
N ASN A 93 19.65 1.72 5.42
CA ASN A 93 20.96 1.31 4.92
C ASN A 93 20.91 0.43 3.67
N GLN A 94 19.72 0.17 3.10
CA GLN A 94 19.54 -0.76 1.97
C GLN A 94 19.17 -0.01 0.68
N PHE A 95 19.76 -0.43 -0.44
CA PHE A 95 19.44 0.06 -1.78
C PHE A 95 18.27 -0.69 -2.43
N PHE A 96 17.62 -1.60 -1.70
CA PHE A 96 16.52 -2.43 -2.19
C PHE A 96 15.27 -2.25 -1.32
N GLY A 97 14.10 -2.33 -1.96
CA GLY A 97 12.79 -2.27 -1.31
C GLY A 97 12.16 -3.65 -1.19
N ARG A 98 11.62 -3.99 -0.03
CA ARG A 98 10.86 -5.24 0.17
C ARG A 98 9.39 -5.00 -0.06
N VAL A 99 8.81 -5.71 -1.02
CA VAL A 99 7.41 -5.53 -1.43
C VAL A 99 6.52 -6.52 -0.70
N GLN A 100 5.43 -6.01 -0.12
CA GLN A 100 4.36 -6.80 0.46
C GLN A 100 3.00 -6.40 -0.10
N VAL A 101 2.14 -7.38 -0.29
CA VAL A 101 0.77 -7.18 -0.79
C VAL A 101 -0.23 -7.75 0.21
N TYR A 102 -1.26 -6.97 0.53
CA TYR A 102 -2.41 -7.40 1.29
C TYR A 102 -3.65 -7.39 0.39
N THR A 103 -4.39 -8.50 0.35
CA THR A 103 -5.70 -8.56 -0.32
C THR A 103 -6.80 -8.43 0.72
N ILE A 104 -7.66 -7.40 0.61
CA ILE A 104 -8.78 -7.21 1.53
C ILE A 104 -9.75 -8.39 1.39
N GLY A 105 -10.07 -9.03 2.52
CA GLY A 105 -10.94 -10.19 2.55
C GLY A 105 -10.30 -11.50 2.05
N GLY A 106 -9.00 -11.50 1.70
CA GLY A 106 -8.30 -12.69 1.19
C GLY A 106 -7.90 -13.71 2.27
N GLY A 107 -7.91 -13.34 3.55
CA GLY A 107 -7.65 -14.24 4.69
C GLY A 107 -6.17 -14.61 4.93
N SER A 108 -5.29 -14.42 3.96
CA SER A 108 -3.87 -14.82 4.05
C SER A 108 -2.95 -13.80 4.72
N GLY A 109 -3.45 -12.62 5.11
CA GLY A 109 -2.61 -11.54 5.64
C GLY A 109 -1.71 -10.88 4.58
N TRP A 110 -0.60 -10.29 5.02
CA TRP A 110 0.43 -9.74 4.15
C TRP A 110 1.24 -10.86 3.49
N ARG A 111 1.52 -10.71 2.20
CA ARG A 111 2.32 -11.67 1.42
C ARG A 111 3.54 -10.97 0.84
N ASP A 112 4.71 -11.55 1.08
CA ASP A 112 5.97 -11.07 0.53
C ASP A 112 6.08 -11.36 -0.97
N LYS A 113 6.50 -10.35 -1.74
CA LYS A 113 6.69 -10.41 -3.21
C LYS A 113 8.14 -10.25 -3.64
N GLY A 114 9.06 -10.19 -2.68
CA GLY A 114 10.49 -10.10 -2.91
C GLY A 114 11.05 -8.68 -2.86
N GLU A 115 12.27 -8.54 -3.34
CA GLU A 115 13.06 -7.32 -3.29
C GLU A 115 13.10 -6.64 -4.68
N ILE A 116 13.05 -5.31 -4.69
CA ILE A 116 13.18 -4.49 -5.89
C ILE A 116 14.41 -3.58 -5.79
N PRO A 117 15.14 -3.35 -6.89
CA PRO A 117 16.34 -2.52 -6.91
C PRO A 117 16.04 -1.02 -7.12
N TYR A 118 14.80 -0.58 -6.85
CA TYR A 118 14.39 0.81 -7.02
C TYR A 118 14.43 1.55 -5.69
N SER A 119 14.68 2.85 -5.72
CA SER A 119 14.59 3.71 -4.53
C SER A 119 13.67 4.88 -4.80
N PHE A 120 12.78 5.21 -3.87
CA PHE A 120 11.81 6.30 -4.04
C PHE A 120 12.25 7.57 -3.31
N PRO A 121 11.67 8.74 -3.63
CA PRO A 121 11.92 9.98 -2.90
C PRO A 121 11.59 9.86 -1.42
N TYR A 122 12.39 10.53 -0.59
CA TYR A 122 12.09 10.72 0.81
C TYR A 122 12.39 12.16 1.21
N TYR A 123 11.30 12.87 1.49
CA TYR A 123 11.35 14.23 1.99
C TYR A 123 11.05 14.15 3.48
N TYR A 124 12.02 14.51 4.32
CA TYR A 124 11.89 14.48 5.79
C TYR A 124 10.69 15.29 6.33
N SER A 125 10.10 16.17 5.51
CA SER A 125 8.97 17.04 5.84
C SER A 125 7.65 16.63 5.18
N GLU A 126 7.61 15.60 4.33
CA GLU A 126 6.41 15.22 3.59
C GLU A 126 6.13 13.72 3.72
N SER A 127 4.84 13.36 3.70
CA SER A 127 4.44 11.95 3.64
C SER A 127 5.05 11.29 2.40
N PRO A 128 5.48 10.02 2.50
CA PRO A 128 6.08 9.31 1.37
C PRO A 128 5.09 9.23 0.21
N PRO A 129 5.60 9.20 -1.04
CA PRO A 129 4.75 9.20 -2.22
C PRO A 129 3.77 8.03 -2.21
N GLN A 130 2.49 8.32 -2.46
CA GLN A 130 1.46 7.31 -2.59
C GLN A 130 1.33 6.85 -4.04
N GLY A 131 1.15 5.54 -4.23
CA GLY A 131 1.00 4.92 -5.53
C GLY A 131 -0.32 5.29 -6.17
N ILE A 132 -0.26 5.75 -7.41
CA ILE A 132 -1.43 6.14 -8.19
C ILE A 132 -1.91 4.93 -8.98
N LEU A 133 -3.17 4.53 -8.76
CA LEU A 133 -3.81 3.47 -9.52
C LEU A 133 -4.19 3.96 -10.92
N ALA A 134 -3.65 3.32 -11.95
CA ALA A 134 -4.04 3.52 -13.35
C ALA A 134 -3.97 2.19 -14.10
N ASN A 135 -4.97 1.89 -14.94
CA ASN A 135 -5.00 0.69 -15.78
C ASN A 135 -4.71 -0.63 -15.05
N GLY A 136 -5.16 -0.77 -13.80
CA GLY A 136 -4.96 -1.98 -13.00
C GLY A 136 -3.60 -2.10 -12.30
N SER A 137 -2.73 -1.10 -12.47
CA SER A 137 -1.40 -1.06 -11.84
C SER A 137 -1.25 0.17 -10.95
N LEU A 138 -0.51 0.01 -9.86
CA LEU A 138 -0.06 1.14 -9.04
C LEU A 138 1.23 1.71 -9.63
N HIS A 139 1.33 3.02 -9.70
CA HIS A 139 2.48 3.72 -10.28
C HIS A 139 3.11 4.67 -9.26
N TRP A 140 4.43 4.72 -9.25
CA TRP A 140 5.24 5.64 -8.45
C TRP A 140 6.34 6.23 -9.34
N VAL A 141 6.88 7.38 -8.93
CA VAL A 141 8.08 7.96 -9.52
C VAL A 141 9.23 7.72 -8.56
N ASP A 142 10.30 7.08 -9.04
CA ASP A 142 11.48 6.78 -8.26
C ASP A 142 12.48 7.96 -8.22
N ASN A 143 13.59 7.82 -7.50
CA ASN A 143 14.62 8.85 -7.37
C ASN A 143 15.36 9.17 -8.69
N GLU A 144 15.29 8.28 -9.68
CA GLU A 144 15.85 8.48 -11.01
C GLU A 144 14.79 9.00 -11.99
N GLU A 145 13.65 9.48 -11.48
CA GLU A 145 12.50 9.98 -12.25
C GLU A 145 11.86 8.92 -13.17
N ARG A 146 12.07 7.63 -12.87
CA ARG A 146 11.45 6.53 -13.61
C ARG A 146 10.08 6.23 -13.05
N ILE A 147 9.14 5.91 -13.95
CA ILE A 147 7.84 5.38 -13.56
C ILE A 147 8.01 3.89 -13.24
N VAL A 148 7.81 3.53 -11.98
CA VAL A 148 7.77 2.15 -11.51
C VAL A 148 6.30 1.74 -11.38
N ALA A 149 5.95 0.58 -11.94
CA ALA A 149 4.59 0.07 -11.92
C ALA A 149 4.51 -1.30 -11.22
N PHE A 150 3.44 -1.52 -10.47
CA PHE A 150 3.09 -2.81 -9.86
C PHE A 150 1.70 -3.24 -10.35
N ASP A 151 1.64 -4.33 -11.12
CA ASP A 151 0.38 -4.90 -11.63
C ASP A 151 -0.35 -5.64 -10.52
N LEU A 152 -1.57 -5.21 -10.19
CA LEU A 152 -2.34 -5.79 -9.09
C LEU A 152 -2.86 -7.20 -9.39
N ALA A 153 -2.97 -7.59 -10.66
CA ALA A 153 -3.45 -8.92 -11.06
C ALA A 153 -2.31 -9.95 -11.21
N LYS A 154 -1.10 -9.50 -11.56
CA LYS A 154 0.08 -10.35 -11.79
C LYS A 154 1.12 -10.29 -10.67
N GLU A 155 0.66 -9.86 -9.50
CA GLU A 155 1.42 -9.70 -8.25
C GLU A 155 2.48 -10.75 -7.95
#